data_AF-A0A2S6U3E0-F1
#
_entry.id   AF-A0A2S6U3E0-F1
#
_cell.length_a   1.000
_cell.length_b   1.000
_cell.length_c   1.000
_cell.angle_alpha   90.00
_cell.angle_beta   90.00
_cell.angle_gamma   90.00
#
_symmetry.space_group_name_H-M   'P 1'
#
loop_
_entity.id
_entity.type
_entity.pdbx_description
1 polymer ?
#
loop_
_entity_poly.entity_id
_entity_poly.type
_entity_poly.pdbx_seq_one_letter_code
_entity_poly.pdbx_strand_id
1 'polypeptide(L)'
;AHDPLARLAMAPLVLEARGLDVTPGMIERLKAAGDGESVAILRIILADEITHVAAGRRWFSHLAEARGLDPATAFQDLVRRHHGGRIKPPFNRAARDSAGLYADWYEPLVDG
;
A
#
# COMPACT_ATOMS: atom_id res chain seq x y z
N ALA A 1 -7.38 12.15 -15.31
CA ALA A 1 -7.45 10.95 -14.45
C ALA A 1 -8.37 9.93 -15.12
N HIS A 2 -7.85 9.06 -16.01
CA HIS A 2 -8.66 8.06 -16.71
C HIS A 2 -7.95 6.72 -16.96
N ASP A 3 -6.72 6.49 -16.46
CA ASP A 3 -6.05 5.20 -16.60
C ASP A 3 -6.33 4.30 -15.38
N PRO A 4 -7.00 3.15 -15.54
CA PRO A 4 -7.21 2.19 -14.46
C PRO A 4 -5.91 1.75 -13.78
N LEU A 5 -4.81 1.63 -14.54
CA LEU A 5 -3.52 1.19 -13.99
C LEU A 5 -2.94 2.24 -13.04
N ALA A 6 -2.99 3.52 -13.41
CA ALA A 6 -2.59 4.63 -12.53
C ALA A 6 -3.46 4.69 -11.26
N ARG A 7 -4.77 4.43 -11.37
CA ARG A 7 -5.67 4.43 -10.22
C ARG A 7 -5.37 3.27 -9.26
N LEU A 8 -5.06 2.09 -9.80
CA LEU A 8 -4.62 0.94 -9.00
C LEU A 8 -3.25 1.16 -8.35
N ALA A 9 -2.31 1.83 -9.03
CA ALA A 9 -1.05 2.21 -8.38
C ALA A 9 -1.29 3.13 -7.17
N MET A 10 -2.14 4.15 -7.32
CA MET A 10 -2.28 5.18 -6.29
C MET A 10 -3.19 4.77 -5.13
N ALA A 11 -4.40 4.28 -5.41
CA ALA A 11 -5.36 4.00 -4.35
C ALA A 11 -4.93 2.78 -3.52
N PRO A 12 -4.95 1.54 -4.05
CA PRO A 12 -4.65 0.39 -3.23
C PRO A 12 -3.15 0.16 -2.96
N LEU A 13 -2.27 0.50 -3.91
CA LEU A 13 -0.85 0.16 -3.73
C LEU A 13 -0.01 1.24 -3.04
N VAL A 14 -0.54 2.46 -2.89
CA VAL A 14 0.14 3.55 -2.16
C VAL A 14 -0.67 4.02 -0.96
N LEU A 15 -1.93 4.44 -1.15
CA LEU A 15 -2.72 5.01 -0.07
C LEU A 15 -3.12 3.95 0.96
N GLU A 16 -3.66 2.80 0.53
CA GLU A 16 -4.04 1.71 1.44
C GLU A 16 -2.80 1.00 2.03
N ALA A 17 -1.76 0.78 1.21
CA ALA A 17 -0.48 0.25 1.69
C ALA A 17 0.17 1.12 2.77
N ARG A 18 -0.08 2.44 2.76
CA ARG A 18 0.37 3.34 3.84
C ARG A 18 -0.33 3.03 5.16
N GLY A 19 -1.60 2.62 5.13
CA GLY A 19 -2.35 2.17 6.29
C GLY A 19 -1.67 1.01 7.01
N LEU A 20 -1.09 0.06 6.27
CA LEU A 20 -0.35 -1.08 6.84
C LEU A 20 0.86 -0.64 7.69
N ASP A 21 1.49 0.47 7.31
CA ASP A 21 2.70 0.98 7.96
C ASP A 21 2.39 1.83 9.21
N VAL A 22 1.33 2.65 9.15
CA VAL A 22 1.08 3.68 10.18
C VAL A 22 0.07 3.26 11.23
N THR A 23 -0.91 2.43 10.87
CA THR A 23 -2.00 2.03 11.77
C THR A 23 -1.51 1.27 13.01
N PRO A 24 -0.49 0.38 12.93
CA PRO A 24 0.06 -0.24 14.15
C PRO A 24 0.54 0.78 15.19
N GLY A 25 1.24 1.83 14.76
CA GLY A 25 1.69 2.91 15.65
C GLY A 25 0.55 3.79 16.18
N MET A 26 -0.58 3.89 15.46
CA MET A 26 -1.80 4.53 15.97
C MET A 26 -2.47 3.67 17.04
N ILE A 27 -2.58 2.36 16.80
CA ILE A 27 -3.13 1.39 17.76
C ILE A 27 -2.38 1.44 19.09
N GLU A 28 -1.06 1.40 19.07
CA GLU A 28 -0.27 1.42 20.32
C GLU A 28 -0.47 2.72 21.11
N ARG A 29 -0.57 3.87 20.42
CA ARG A 29 -0.84 5.16 21.08
C ARG A 29 -2.22 5.22 21.72
N LEU A 30 -3.26 4.75 21.03
CA LEU A 30 -4.63 4.73 21.55
C LEU A 30 -4.77 3.75 22.71
N LYS A 31 -4.12 2.58 22.60
CA LYS A 31 -4.04 1.60 23.68
C LYS A 31 -3.38 2.18 24.92
N ALA A 32 -2.26 2.91 24.77
CA ALA A 32 -1.59 3.58 25.88
C ALA A 32 -2.44 4.70 26.51
N ALA A 33 -3.32 5.33 25.72
CA ALA A 33 -4.29 6.32 26.19
C ALA A 33 -5.56 5.70 26.81
N GLY A 34 -5.70 4.37 26.82
CA GLY A 34 -6.87 3.66 27.37
C GLY A 34 -8.09 3.63 26.44
N ASP A 35 -7.97 4.07 25.19
CA ASP A 35 -9.06 4.06 24.21
C ASP A 35 -9.15 2.69 23.50
N GLY A 36 -9.77 1.73 24.20
CA GLY A 36 -9.96 0.37 23.69
C GLY A 36 -10.96 0.27 22.54
N GLU A 37 -11.93 1.18 22.45
CA GLU A 37 -12.96 1.18 21.40
C GLU A 37 -12.34 1.54 20.05
N SER A 38 -11.57 2.64 19.99
CA SER A 38 -10.86 3.02 18.77
C SER A 38 -9.83 1.97 18.36
N VAL A 39 -9.15 1.32 19.32
CA VAL A 39 -8.23 0.20 19.04
C VAL A 39 -8.94 -0.96 18.36
N ALA A 40 -10.14 -1.33 18.81
CA ALA A 40 -10.90 -2.41 18.22
C ALA A 40 -11.27 -2.10 16.75
N ILE A 41 -11.69 -0.86 16.48
CA ILE A 41 -12.04 -0.41 15.12
C ILE A 41 -10.80 -0.41 14.20
N LEU A 42 -9.67 0.14 14.65
CA LEU A 42 -8.46 0.20 13.84
C LEU A 42 -7.88 -1.18 13.51
N ARG A 43 -8.10 -2.19 14.35
CA ARG A 43 -7.71 -3.57 14.06
C ARG A 43 -8.51 -4.17 12.92
N ILE A 44 -9.81 -3.86 12.83
CA ILE A 44 -10.66 -4.28 11.71
C ILE A 44 -10.16 -3.60 10.43
N ILE A 45 -9.99 -2.27 10.47
CA ILE A 45 -9.49 -1.50 9.34
C ILE A 45 -8.14 -2.05 8.85
N LEU A 46 -7.19 -2.28 9.76
CA LEU A 46 -5.88 -2.82 9.39
C LEU A 46 -5.96 -4.19 8.70
N ALA A 47 -6.89 -5.06 9.11
CA ALA A 47 -7.11 -6.35 8.47
C ALA A 47 -7.71 -6.18 7.05
N ASP A 48 -8.64 -5.23 6.88
CA ASP A 48 -9.24 -4.92 5.60
C ASP A 48 -8.20 -4.36 4.62
N GLU A 49 -7.30 -3.48 5.08
CA GLU A 49 -6.24 -2.90 4.24
C GLU A 49 -5.32 -3.97 3.62
N ILE A 50 -5.03 -5.07 4.32
CA ILE A 50 -4.24 -6.18 3.74
C ILE A 50 -4.96 -6.76 2.52
N THR A 51 -6.28 -6.96 2.65
CA THR A 51 -7.11 -7.52 1.57
C THR A 51 -7.26 -6.52 0.42
N HIS A 52 -7.39 -5.23 0.71
CA HIS A 52 -7.49 -4.21 -0.32
C HIS A 52 -6.18 -4.06 -1.12
N VAL A 53 -5.03 -4.01 -0.45
CA VAL A 53 -3.71 -4.02 -1.09
C VAL A 53 -3.52 -5.28 -1.93
N ALA A 54 -3.91 -6.46 -1.43
CA ALA A 54 -3.82 -7.71 -2.16
C ALA A 54 -4.67 -7.73 -3.44
N ALA A 55 -5.90 -7.23 -3.34
CA ALA A 55 -6.80 -7.10 -4.49
C ALA A 55 -6.23 -6.10 -5.51
N GLY A 56 -5.71 -4.96 -5.05
CA GLY A 56 -5.04 -3.96 -5.86
C GLY A 56 -3.84 -4.53 -6.60
N ARG A 57 -2.97 -5.26 -5.90
CA ARG A 57 -1.77 -5.90 -6.47
C ARG A 57 -2.16 -6.88 -7.55
N ARG A 58 -3.13 -7.76 -7.29
CA ARG A 58 -3.62 -8.75 -8.26
C ARG A 58 -4.13 -8.09 -9.54
N TRP A 59 -5.00 -7.08 -9.43
CA TRP A 59 -5.57 -6.41 -10.59
C TRP A 59 -4.55 -5.53 -11.31
N PHE A 60 -3.64 -4.89 -10.59
CA PHE A 60 -2.55 -4.12 -11.19
C PHE A 60 -1.66 -5.03 -12.05
N SER A 61 -1.19 -6.15 -11.51
CA SER A 61 -0.38 -7.13 -12.24
C SER A 61 -1.10 -7.62 -13.50
N HIS A 62 -2.36 -8.04 -13.36
CA HIS A 62 -3.16 -8.49 -14.49
C HIS A 62 -3.24 -7.46 -15.62
N LEU A 63 -3.51 -6.19 -15.31
CA LEU A 63 -3.61 -5.12 -16.31
C LEU A 63 -2.25 -4.70 -16.87
N ALA A 64 -1.18 -4.71 -16.07
CA ALA A 64 0.18 -4.43 -16.54
C ALA A 64 0.64 -5.51 -17.52
N GLU A 65 0.47 -6.79 -17.16
CA GLU A 65 0.81 -7.94 -18.00
C GLU A 65 -0.02 -7.97 -19.29
N ALA A 66 -1.31 -7.67 -19.23
CA ALA A 66 -2.17 -7.56 -20.42
C ALA A 66 -1.71 -6.43 -21.38
N ARG A 67 -0.95 -5.45 -20.88
CA ARG A 67 -0.32 -4.39 -21.67
C ARG A 67 1.14 -4.69 -22.04
N GLY A 68 1.66 -5.88 -21.71
CA GLY A 68 3.04 -6.28 -21.97
C GLY A 68 4.07 -5.55 -21.10
N LEU A 69 3.66 -5.05 -19.94
CA LEU A 69 4.52 -4.33 -18.99
C LEU A 69 4.94 -5.25 -17.84
N ASP A 70 6.16 -5.06 -17.33
CA ASP A 70 6.53 -5.59 -16.01
C ASP A 70 5.75 -4.84 -14.91
N PRO A 71 4.96 -5.54 -14.07
CA PRO A 71 4.16 -4.88 -13.04
C PRO A 71 4.96 -4.03 -12.06
N ALA A 72 6.11 -4.50 -11.57
CA ALA A 72 6.88 -3.75 -10.57
C ALA A 72 7.42 -2.45 -11.16
N THR A 73 8.04 -2.52 -12.33
CA THR A 73 8.54 -1.35 -13.07
C THR A 73 7.41 -0.37 -13.41
N ALA A 74 6.28 -0.87 -13.93
CA ALA A 74 5.13 -0.03 -14.28
C ALA A 74 4.53 0.67 -13.05
N PHE A 75 4.45 -0.01 -11.91
CA PHE A 75 4.02 0.58 -10.65
C PHE A 75 4.95 1.72 -10.25
N GLN A 76 6.26 1.47 -10.23
CA GLN A 76 7.26 2.48 -9.85
C GLN A 76 7.15 3.74 -10.73
N ASP A 77 7.03 3.57 -12.04
CA ASP A 77 6.91 4.70 -12.97
C ASP A 77 5.63 5.50 -12.78
N LEU A 78 4.52 4.82 -12.49
CA LEU A 78 3.23 5.48 -12.20
C LEU A 78 3.29 6.21 -10.85
N VAL A 79 3.95 5.66 -9.85
CA VAL A 79 4.16 6.34 -8.57
C VAL A 79 4.99 7.60 -8.75
N ARG A 80 6.14 7.51 -9.44
CA ARG A 80 6.98 8.68 -9.73
C ARG A 80 6.21 9.77 -10.46
N ARG A 81 5.33 9.40 -11.40
CA ARG A 81 4.50 10.34 -12.16
C ARG A 81 3.36 10.98 -11.35
N HIS A 82 2.77 10.29 -10.38
CA HIS A 82 1.49 10.71 -9.80
C HIS A 82 1.50 10.99 -8.29
N HIS A 83 2.42 10.43 -7.51
CA HIS A 83 2.37 10.53 -6.05
C HIS A 83 2.87 11.88 -5.50
N GLY A 84 3.53 12.72 -6.33
CA GLY A 84 3.95 14.08 -5.95
C GLY A 84 4.97 14.15 -4.81
N GLY A 85 5.45 13.02 -4.31
CA GLY A 85 6.38 12.89 -3.19
C GLY A 85 6.90 11.46 -3.05
N ARG A 86 7.76 11.24 -2.06
CA ARG A 86 8.40 9.94 -1.80
C ARG A 86 7.52 9.05 -0.93
N ILE A 87 7.54 7.74 -1.18
CA ILE A 87 6.97 6.77 -0.24
C ILE A 87 7.96 6.62 0.92
N LYS A 88 7.50 6.80 2.16
CA LYS A 88 8.39 6.92 3.33
C LYS A 88 8.36 5.66 4.21
N PRO A 89 9.54 5.16 4.62
CA PRO A 89 9.63 4.17 5.70
C PRO A 89 9.19 4.79 7.05
N PRO A 90 8.99 3.96 8.11
CA PRO A 90 9.16 2.50 8.14
C PRO A 90 8.07 1.77 7.35
N PHE A 91 8.42 0.65 6.73
CA PHE A 91 7.48 -0.23 6.05
C PHE A 91 7.14 -1.44 6.91
N ASN A 92 5.86 -1.76 7.02
CA ASN A 92 5.41 -3.01 7.61
C ASN A 92 5.55 -4.14 6.58
N ARG A 93 6.79 -4.63 6.43
CA ARG A 93 7.13 -5.69 5.46
C ARG A 93 6.23 -6.91 5.59
N ALA A 94 6.02 -7.40 6.82
CA ALA A 94 5.21 -8.59 7.04
C ALA A 94 3.77 -8.42 6.53
N ALA A 95 3.14 -7.25 6.77
CA ALA A 95 1.79 -6.99 6.27
C ALA A 95 1.76 -6.80 4.75
N ARG A 96 2.75 -6.08 4.18
CA ARG A 96 2.88 -5.88 2.73
C ARG A 96 3.14 -7.20 1.99
N ASP A 97 3.99 -8.06 2.52
CA ASP A 97 4.28 -9.40 2.02
C ASP A 97 3.03 -10.29 2.07
N SER A 98 2.23 -10.19 3.14
CA SER A 98 0.94 -10.88 3.26
C SER A 98 -0.06 -10.43 2.19
N ALA A 99 0.05 -9.18 1.71
CA ALA A 99 -0.71 -8.66 0.59
C ALA A 99 -0.07 -8.95 -0.79
N GLY A 100 1.11 -9.58 -0.84
CA GLY A 100 1.86 -9.84 -2.07
C GLY A 100 2.51 -8.60 -2.70
N LEU A 101 2.60 -7.49 -1.95
CA LEU A 101 3.31 -6.28 -2.35
C LEU A 101 4.74 -6.34 -1.79
N TYR A 102 5.63 -7.01 -2.52
CA TYR A 102 7.01 -7.26 -2.08
C TYR A 102 7.92 -6.02 -2.20
N ALA A 103 9.08 -6.11 -1.55
CA ALA A 103 10.04 -5.02 -1.41
C ALA A 103 10.47 -4.36 -2.73
N ASP A 104 10.66 -5.14 -3.79
CA ASP A 104 11.06 -4.69 -5.13
C ASP A 104 10.05 -3.71 -5.76
N TRP A 105 8.79 -3.71 -5.33
CA TRP A 105 7.81 -2.75 -5.79
C TRP A 105 8.04 -1.35 -5.23
N TYR A 106 8.36 -1.24 -3.94
CA TYR A 106 8.28 0.03 -3.20
C TYR A 106 9.59 0.55 -2.64
N GLU A 107 10.59 -0.29 -2.39
CA GLU A 107 11.90 0.18 -1.93
C GLU A 107 12.60 1.09 -2.94
N PRO A 108 12.57 0.83 -4.26
CA PRO A 108 13.16 1.72 -5.25
C PRO A 108 12.51 3.11 -5.33
N LEU A 109 11.47 3.37 -4.54
CA LEU A 109 10.72 4.63 -4.48
C LEU A 109 11.02 5.46 -3.21
N VAL A 110 11.88 4.96 -2.31
CA VAL A 110 12.25 5.65 -1.06
C VAL A 110 13.12 6.87 -1.32
N ASP A 111 14.06 6.74 -2.25
CA ASP A 111 15.07 7.76 -2.56
C ASP A 111 14.74 8.59 -3.80
N GLY A 112 13.47 8.53 -4.24
CA GLY A 112 12.97 9.11 -5.50
C GLY A 112 13.55 10.46 -5.86
#